data_AF-A0A956C233-F1
#
_entry.id   AF-A0A956C233-F1
#
_cell.length_a   1.000
_cell.length_b   1.000
_cell.length_c   1.000
_cell.angle_alpha   90.00
_cell.angle_beta   90.00
_cell.angle_gamma   90.00
#
_symmetry.space_group_name_H-M   'P 1'
#
loop_
_entity.id
_entity.type
_entity.pdbx_description
1 polymer ?
#
loop_
_entity_poly.entity_id
_entity_poly.type
_entity_poly.pdbx_seq_one_letter_code
_entity_poly.pdbx_strand_id
1 'polypeptide(L)'
;MRARLPIIALVALTVSACAGKKKVAKEAEGPSSWEPSSAWSGAGESEAAAAPGKSDGPKEDNGPKLPPPFTAEQIRAATKLGRTFKYRVEGGGEKKERVLTFTKVDDAGAEIYTGGDRPTKRIGWIVLQKHMEFPQDHATTHEEVTKTPAGKFNCVVYTVTGDDDEISTYHFAKELPGPPVLFFVSKGGKRLRTNTLIAHIPGK
;
A
#
# COMPACT_ATOMS: atom_id res chain seq x y z
N MET A 1 -49.14 -53.55 15.85
CA MET A 1 -48.22 -54.07 14.82
C MET A 1 -46.84 -53.45 15.05
N ARG A 2 -45.88 -54.27 15.48
CA ARG A 2 -44.47 -53.90 15.73
C ARG A 2 -43.64 -54.48 14.59
N ALA A 3 -42.74 -53.69 13.98
CA ALA A 3 -41.63 -54.18 13.16
C ALA A 3 -40.54 -53.10 13.17
N ARG A 4 -39.44 -53.27 13.93
CA ARG A 4 -38.18 -53.98 13.63
C ARG A 4 -37.06 -52.97 13.33
N LEU A 5 -36.20 -52.69 14.32
CA LEU A 5 -34.77 -52.42 14.11
C LEU A 5 -34.03 -53.77 14.00
N PRO A 6 -32.95 -53.86 13.22
CA PRO A 6 -31.59 -54.04 13.80
C PRO A 6 -30.53 -53.13 13.12
N ILE A 7 -29.57 -52.52 13.83
CA ILE A 7 -28.27 -53.04 14.32
C ILE A 7 -27.14 -53.06 13.25
N ILE A 8 -26.19 -52.15 13.45
CA ILE A 8 -24.70 -52.27 13.41
C ILE A 8 -24.03 -52.76 12.11
N ALA A 9 -23.14 -51.91 11.57
CA ALA A 9 -21.83 -52.32 11.09
C ALA A 9 -20.82 -51.17 11.19
N LEU A 10 -19.97 -51.27 12.21
CA LEU A 10 -18.75 -50.49 12.44
C LEU A 10 -17.64 -51.13 11.60
N VAL A 11 -16.99 -50.38 10.71
CA VAL A 11 -15.72 -50.83 10.08
C VAL A 11 -14.67 -49.77 10.33
N ALA A 12 -13.86 -50.04 11.35
CA ALA A 12 -12.56 -49.43 11.54
C ALA A 12 -11.55 -50.19 10.67
N LEU A 13 -10.79 -49.47 9.84
CA LEU A 13 -9.59 -49.99 9.20
C LEU A 13 -8.46 -48.99 9.46
N THR A 14 -7.68 -49.31 10.50
CA THR A 14 -6.37 -48.74 10.77
C THR A 14 -5.33 -49.49 9.95
N VAL A 15 -4.55 -48.77 9.13
CA VAL A 15 -3.24 -49.24 8.63
C VAL A 15 -2.20 -48.24 9.09
N SER A 16 -1.17 -48.78 9.74
CA SER A 16 -0.07 -48.07 10.38
C SER A 16 1.18 -48.05 9.50
N ALA A 17 1.89 -46.92 9.56
CA ALA A 17 3.33 -46.69 9.39
C ALA A 17 4.08 -47.11 8.10
N CYS A 18 4.70 -46.12 7.44
CA CYS A 18 6.17 -45.96 7.47
C CYS A 18 6.63 -44.61 6.88
N ALA A 19 7.71 -44.10 7.46
CA ALA A 19 8.25 -42.77 7.30
C ALA A 19 8.86 -42.48 5.91
N GLY A 20 8.65 -41.26 5.43
CA GLY A 20 9.37 -40.69 4.30
C GLY A 20 9.49 -39.17 4.46
N LYS A 21 10.61 -38.70 5.02
CA LYS A 21 10.99 -37.29 5.01
C LYS A 21 11.20 -36.82 3.57
N LYS A 22 10.33 -35.95 3.06
CA LYS A 22 10.66 -35.03 1.96
C LYS A 22 10.26 -33.62 2.36
N LYS A 23 11.27 -32.83 2.74
CA LYS A 23 11.25 -31.37 2.65
C LYS A 23 11.15 -31.04 1.17
N VAL A 24 10.07 -30.40 0.73
CA VAL A 24 10.06 -29.65 -0.53
C VAL A 24 9.32 -28.35 -0.30
N ALA A 25 10.08 -27.27 -0.53
CA ALA A 25 9.70 -25.90 -0.86
C ALA A 25 8.58 -25.25 -0.04
N LYS A 26 9.03 -24.45 0.93
CA LYS A 26 8.42 -23.17 1.30
C LYS A 26 8.26 -22.38 0.00
N GLU A 27 7.04 -22.34 -0.53
CA GLU A 27 6.66 -21.38 -1.57
C GLU A 27 6.83 -20.01 -0.93
N ALA A 28 7.86 -19.30 -1.38
CA ALA A 28 8.11 -17.95 -0.97
C ALA A 28 6.98 -17.12 -1.59
N GLU A 29 6.00 -16.75 -0.76
CA GLU A 29 5.21 -15.53 -0.96
C GLU A 29 6.22 -14.37 -1.00
N GLY A 30 6.78 -14.11 -2.19
CA GLY A 30 7.48 -12.87 -2.47
C GLY A 30 6.44 -11.77 -2.58
N PRO A 31 6.68 -10.56 -2.05
CA PRO A 31 5.76 -9.46 -2.24
C PRO A 31 5.59 -9.19 -3.75
N SER A 32 4.33 -9.14 -4.19
CA SER A 32 3.92 -8.75 -5.54
C SER A 32 4.64 -7.46 -5.96
N SER A 33 5.21 -7.51 -7.15
CA SER A 33 6.32 -6.66 -7.61
C SER A 33 5.89 -5.26 -8.08
N TRP A 34 4.77 -4.73 -7.60
CA TRP A 34 4.32 -3.39 -7.93
C TRP A 34 3.70 -2.70 -6.70
N GLU A 35 4.49 -2.36 -5.68
CA GLU A 35 4.03 -1.48 -4.60
C GLU A 35 4.55 -0.04 -4.78
N PRO A 36 3.92 0.83 -5.59
CA PRO A 36 4.23 2.27 -5.60
C PRO A 36 3.80 2.98 -4.30
N SER A 37 3.34 2.27 -3.27
CA SER A 37 2.79 2.85 -2.04
C SER A 37 3.73 2.84 -0.83
N SER A 38 4.87 2.14 -0.87
CA SER A 38 5.68 1.83 0.33
C SER A 38 6.19 3.06 1.10
N ALA A 39 6.45 4.20 0.43
CA ALA A 39 6.86 5.44 1.10
C ALA A 39 5.76 6.08 1.98
N TRP A 40 4.48 5.81 1.72
CA TRP A 40 3.35 6.34 2.49
C TRP A 40 2.56 5.24 3.24
N SER A 41 2.62 4.00 2.74
CA SER A 41 1.91 2.83 3.26
C SER A 41 2.69 2.04 4.32
N GLY A 42 3.99 2.25 4.49
CA GLY A 42 4.85 1.74 5.58
C GLY A 42 4.35 0.46 6.26
N ALA A 43 4.28 -0.64 5.50
CA ALA A 43 4.70 -1.95 5.99
C ALA A 43 6.24 -1.96 5.78
N GLY A 44 7.11 -2.21 6.76
CA GLY A 44 7.39 -3.56 7.26
C GLY A 44 7.71 -4.44 6.06
N GLU A 45 8.94 -4.51 5.55
CA GLU A 45 10.06 -5.21 6.20
C GLU A 45 11.37 -4.41 6.29
N SER A 46 12.03 -4.60 7.43
CA SER A 46 13.45 -4.42 7.62
C SER A 46 14.19 -5.63 7.03
N GLU A 47 15.25 -5.40 6.26
CA GLU A 47 16.50 -6.12 6.54
C GLU A 47 17.67 -5.15 6.40
N ALA A 48 18.43 -5.05 7.47
CA ALA A 48 19.65 -4.28 7.56
C ALA A 48 20.81 -5.08 6.93
N ALA A 49 21.70 -4.34 6.26
CA ALA A 49 23.08 -4.70 5.94
C ALA A 49 23.32 -5.96 5.08
N ALA A 50 23.59 -5.75 3.79
CA ALA A 50 24.35 -6.70 2.98
C ALA A 50 25.53 -5.99 2.30
N ALA A 51 26.75 -6.44 2.60
CA ALA A 51 27.82 -6.46 1.61
C ALA A 51 27.51 -7.57 0.57
N PRO A 52 28.02 -7.48 -0.67
CA PRO A 52 27.19 -7.59 -1.86
C PRO A 52 27.02 -9.05 -2.31
N GLY A 53 25.86 -9.63 -2.01
CA GLY A 53 25.27 -10.64 -2.88
C GLY A 53 24.53 -9.92 -4.00
N LYS A 54 24.81 -10.26 -5.26
CA LYS A 54 24.02 -9.81 -6.41
C LYS A 54 22.57 -10.27 -6.21
N SER A 55 21.73 -9.42 -5.64
CA SER A 55 20.30 -9.48 -5.87
C SER A 55 20.05 -8.80 -7.20
N ASP A 56 19.44 -9.52 -8.14
CA ASP A 56 18.84 -8.90 -9.31
C ASP A 56 17.78 -7.93 -8.76
N GLY A 57 18.11 -6.63 -8.77
CA GLY A 57 17.25 -5.58 -8.24
C GLY A 57 15.90 -5.55 -8.95
N PRO A 58 14.91 -4.80 -8.41
CA PRO A 58 13.63 -4.62 -9.08
C PRO A 58 13.89 -4.17 -10.52
N LYS A 59 13.39 -4.94 -11.48
CA LYS A 59 13.54 -4.63 -12.90
C LYS A 59 12.84 -3.28 -13.11
N GLU A 60 13.60 -2.23 -13.42
CA GLU A 60 13.01 -0.94 -13.74
C GLU A 60 12.11 -1.13 -14.97
N ASP A 61 10.81 -0.98 -14.76
CA ASP A 61 9.86 -0.87 -15.85
C ASP A 61 10.10 0.46 -16.57
N ASN A 62 10.73 0.35 -17.74
CA ASN A 62 11.07 1.47 -18.62
C ASN A 62 9.94 1.75 -19.63
N GLY A 63 8.76 1.16 -19.44
CA GLY A 63 7.57 1.42 -20.26
C GLY A 63 7.06 2.86 -20.13
N PRO A 64 6.18 3.30 -21.05
CA PRO A 64 5.47 4.56 -20.93
C PRO A 64 4.71 4.67 -19.60
N LYS A 65 4.76 5.84 -18.97
CA LYS A 65 4.08 6.10 -17.70
C LYS A 65 3.04 7.19 -17.84
N LEU A 66 1.95 7.08 -17.07
CA LEU A 66 1.06 8.21 -16.86
C LEU A 66 1.80 9.33 -16.14
N PRO A 67 1.50 10.60 -16.48
CA PRO A 67 2.06 11.72 -15.76
C PRO A 67 1.61 11.67 -14.29
N PRO A 68 2.49 12.06 -13.35
CA PRO A 68 2.11 12.20 -11.95
C PRO A 68 1.03 13.29 -11.79
N PRO A 69 0.21 13.23 -10.74
CA PRO A 69 -0.78 14.28 -10.46
C PRO A 69 -0.14 15.62 -10.11
N PHE A 70 1.13 15.61 -9.64
CA PHE A 70 1.87 16.79 -9.24
C PHE A 70 3.33 16.70 -9.68
N THR A 71 3.88 17.83 -10.09
CA THR A 71 5.32 18.05 -10.26
C THR A 71 6.05 18.06 -8.92
N ALA A 72 7.36 17.82 -8.93
CA ALA A 72 8.17 17.91 -7.72
C ALA A 72 8.15 19.32 -7.11
N GLU A 73 8.09 20.35 -7.95
CA GLU A 73 7.98 21.75 -7.56
C GLU A 73 6.67 22.05 -6.86
N GLN A 74 5.55 21.50 -7.35
CA GLN A 74 4.25 21.62 -6.68
C GLN A 74 4.27 20.96 -5.30
N ILE A 75 4.86 19.76 -5.18
CA ILE A 75 5.00 19.08 -3.88
C ILE A 75 5.87 19.91 -2.93
N ARG A 76 7.02 20.41 -3.40
CA ARG A 76 7.93 21.26 -2.62
C ARG A 76 7.24 22.54 -2.17
N ALA A 77 6.58 23.26 -3.07
CA ALA A 77 5.92 24.53 -2.77
C ALA A 77 4.81 24.38 -1.72
N ALA A 78 4.05 23.29 -1.79
CA ALA A 78 2.97 22.98 -0.86
C ALA A 78 3.44 22.41 0.49
N THR A 79 4.70 21.93 0.58
CA THR A 79 5.21 21.27 1.79
C THR A 79 5.91 22.28 2.69
N LYS A 80 5.32 22.51 3.86
CA LYS A 80 5.87 23.38 4.92
C LYS A 80 6.32 22.55 6.11
N LEU A 81 7.17 23.14 6.96
CA LEU A 81 7.64 22.47 8.17
C LEU A 81 6.44 22.18 9.07
N GLY A 82 6.35 20.97 9.61
CA GLY A 82 5.23 20.54 10.46
C GLY A 82 3.94 20.24 9.68
N ARG A 83 3.95 20.28 8.33
CA ARG A 83 2.82 19.78 7.54
C ARG A 83 2.53 18.35 7.97
N THR A 84 1.27 18.06 8.28
CA THR A 84 0.85 16.78 8.85
C THR A 84 -0.36 16.24 8.12
N PHE A 85 -0.34 14.94 7.81
CA PHE A 85 -1.49 14.19 7.33
C PHE A 85 -1.83 13.11 8.35
N LYS A 86 -3.10 13.05 8.75
CA LYS A 86 -3.62 11.99 9.61
C LYS A 86 -4.53 11.11 8.78
N TYR A 87 -4.30 9.81 8.81
CA TYR A 87 -5.07 8.80 8.10
C TYR A 87 -5.70 7.83 9.08
N ARG A 88 -6.92 7.40 8.76
CA ARG A 88 -7.48 6.15 9.26
C ARG A 88 -7.14 5.05 8.27
N VAL A 89 -6.48 4.01 8.75
CA VAL A 89 -6.11 2.82 7.99
C VAL A 89 -7.01 1.67 8.44
N GLU A 90 -7.74 1.08 7.50
CA GLU A 90 -8.68 -0.01 7.72
C GLU A 90 -8.25 -1.20 6.83
N GLY A 91 -8.14 -2.40 7.40
CA GLY A 91 -7.73 -3.61 6.67
C GLY A 91 -7.40 -4.75 7.61
N GLY A 92 -7.57 -6.00 7.16
CA GLY A 92 -7.31 -7.19 8.00
C GLY A 92 -8.16 -7.27 9.28
N GLY A 93 -9.35 -6.64 9.29
CA GLY A 93 -10.23 -6.57 10.46
C GLY A 93 -9.87 -5.49 11.48
N GLU A 94 -8.78 -4.76 11.29
CA GLU A 94 -8.31 -3.71 12.20
C GLU A 94 -8.57 -2.30 11.67
N LYS A 95 -8.66 -1.35 12.59
CA LYS A 95 -8.66 0.10 12.30
C LYS A 95 -7.60 0.77 13.15
N LYS A 96 -6.68 1.50 12.52
CA LYS A 96 -5.63 2.25 13.21
C LYS A 96 -5.41 3.62 12.61
N GLU A 97 -4.94 4.55 13.42
CA GLU A 97 -4.50 5.85 12.93
C GLU A 97 -3.04 5.81 12.48
N ARG A 98 -2.74 6.58 11.45
CA ARG A 98 -1.38 6.83 10.97
C ARG A 98 -1.19 8.33 10.82
N VAL A 99 -0.08 8.83 11.33
CA VAL A 99 0.31 10.24 11.21
C VAL A 99 1.57 10.32 10.36
N LEU A 100 1.58 11.21 9.38
CA LEU A 100 2.75 11.55 8.58
C LEU A 100 3.04 13.03 8.80
N THR A 101 4.22 13.35 9.33
CA THR A 101 4.64 14.72 9.63
C THR A 101 5.96 15.04 8.95
N PHE A 102 6.05 16.19 8.29
CA PHE A 102 7.31 16.69 7.73
C PHE A 102 8.10 17.43 8.81
N THR A 103 9.22 16.85 9.26
CA THR A 103 10.01 17.33 10.42
C THR A 103 11.21 18.18 10.04
N LYS A 104 11.68 18.08 8.79
CA LYS A 104 12.64 19.01 8.17
C LYS A 104 12.26 19.17 6.70
N VAL A 105 12.38 20.38 6.16
CA VAL A 105 12.02 20.70 4.77
C VAL A 105 13.07 21.68 4.25
N ASP A 106 13.62 21.40 3.08
CA ASP A 106 14.55 22.28 2.38
C ASP A 106 14.45 22.08 0.86
N ASP A 107 15.36 22.69 0.12
CA ASP A 107 15.35 22.70 -1.34
C ASP A 107 15.55 21.32 -1.96
N ALA A 108 16.26 20.41 -1.28
CA ALA A 108 16.56 19.08 -1.78
C ALA A 108 15.46 18.06 -1.44
N GLY A 109 14.72 18.26 -0.36
CA GLY A 109 13.72 17.30 0.09
C GLY A 109 13.17 17.57 1.48
N ALA A 110 12.63 16.51 2.08
CA ALA A 110 12.13 16.58 3.44
C ALA A 110 12.41 15.32 4.26
N GLU A 111 12.46 15.47 5.58
CA GLU A 111 12.39 14.37 6.53
C GLU A 111 10.94 14.12 6.92
N ILE A 112 10.53 12.86 6.86
CA ILE A 112 9.17 12.41 7.17
C ILE A 112 9.20 11.53 8.42
N TYR A 113 8.39 11.87 9.41
CA TYR A 113 8.09 11.06 10.58
C TYR A 113 6.73 10.39 10.42
N THR A 114 6.66 9.07 10.61
CA THR A 114 5.41 8.29 10.46
C THR A 114 4.87 7.69 11.76
N GLY A 115 5.36 8.16 12.92
CA GLY A 115 4.99 7.61 14.23
C GLY A 115 5.75 6.34 14.64
N GLY A 116 5.70 6.05 15.94
CA GLY A 116 6.39 4.92 16.60
C GLY A 116 7.88 5.16 16.79
N ASP A 117 8.61 4.09 17.14
CA ASP A 117 10.07 4.11 17.37
C ASP A 117 10.88 4.10 16.06
N ARG A 118 10.22 4.37 14.93
CA ARG A 118 10.87 4.36 13.61
C ARG A 118 11.65 5.66 13.40
N PRO A 119 12.87 5.59 12.87
CA PRO A 119 13.64 6.79 12.52
C PRO A 119 12.92 7.57 11.42
N THR A 120 13.11 8.88 11.42
CA THR A 120 12.69 9.75 10.32
C THR A 120 13.39 9.35 9.02
N LYS A 121 12.66 9.32 7.91
CA LYS A 121 13.22 9.04 6.58
C LYS A 121 13.38 10.32 5.79
N ARG A 122 14.57 10.55 5.25
CA ARG A 122 14.85 11.63 4.31
C ARG A 122 14.46 11.20 2.89
N ILE A 123 13.76 12.06 2.15
CA ILE A 123 13.35 11.80 0.77
C ILE A 123 13.40 13.08 -0.08
N GLY A 124 13.88 12.95 -1.32
CA GLY A 124 13.95 14.06 -2.27
C GLY A 124 12.62 14.31 -3.00
N TRP A 125 12.42 15.53 -3.50
CA TRP A 125 11.17 15.93 -4.15
C TRP A 125 10.86 15.13 -5.42
N ILE A 126 11.87 14.89 -6.26
CA ILE A 126 11.72 14.07 -7.48
C ILE A 126 11.38 12.62 -7.11
N VAL A 127 11.96 12.08 -6.05
CA VAL A 127 11.65 10.72 -5.58
C VAL A 127 10.19 10.64 -5.10
N LEU A 128 9.71 11.65 -4.38
CA LEU A 128 8.30 11.73 -3.99
C LEU A 128 7.36 11.81 -5.20
N GLN A 129 7.71 12.60 -6.22
CA GLN A 129 6.91 12.70 -7.44
C GLN A 129 6.89 11.37 -8.20
N LYS A 130 8.04 10.70 -8.36
CA LYS A 130 8.15 9.42 -9.07
C LYS A 130 7.33 8.29 -8.42
N HIS A 131 7.10 8.33 -7.11
CA HIS A 131 6.19 7.38 -6.44
C HIS A 131 4.73 7.50 -6.87
N MET A 132 4.36 8.56 -7.59
CA MET A 132 3.01 8.75 -8.15
C MET A 132 2.97 8.56 -9.66
N GLU A 133 4.03 8.01 -10.26
CA GLU A 133 4.02 7.55 -11.65
C GLU A 133 3.50 6.11 -11.71
N PHE A 134 2.62 5.83 -12.65
CA PHE A 134 2.06 4.50 -12.86
C PHE A 134 2.27 4.07 -14.32
N PRO A 135 2.48 2.77 -14.59
CA PRO A 135 2.59 2.27 -15.96
C PRO A 135 1.32 2.58 -16.76
N GLN A 136 1.48 3.10 -17.97
CA GLN A 136 0.36 3.61 -18.77
C GLN A 136 -0.62 2.52 -19.22
N ASP A 137 -0.13 1.32 -19.44
CA ASP A 137 -0.89 0.13 -19.80
C ASP A 137 -1.67 -0.49 -18.63
N HIS A 138 -1.24 -0.20 -17.40
CA HIS A 138 -1.88 -0.70 -16.17
C HIS A 138 -2.67 0.35 -15.40
N ALA A 139 -2.73 1.59 -15.89
CA ALA A 139 -3.38 2.68 -15.16
C ALA A 139 -4.34 3.49 -16.03
N THR A 140 -5.44 3.90 -15.42
CA THR A 140 -6.41 4.84 -15.99
C THR A 140 -6.68 5.99 -15.04
N THR A 141 -7.14 7.12 -15.58
CA THR A 141 -7.48 8.30 -14.77
C THR A 141 -8.83 8.90 -15.11
N HIS A 142 -9.49 9.46 -14.11
CA HIS A 142 -10.69 10.28 -14.26
C HIS A 142 -10.79 11.34 -13.16
N GLU A 143 -11.69 12.29 -13.33
CA GLU A 143 -11.98 13.30 -12.30
C GLU A 143 -13.14 12.86 -11.41
N GLU A 144 -13.00 13.06 -10.10
CA GLU A 144 -14.03 12.72 -9.14
C GLU A 144 -13.99 13.67 -7.94
N VAL A 145 -15.15 13.88 -7.32
CA VAL A 145 -15.22 14.61 -6.05
C VAL A 145 -15.25 13.62 -4.89
N THR A 146 -14.17 13.58 -4.11
CA THR A 146 -14.01 12.66 -2.99
C THR A 146 -14.30 13.34 -1.66
N LYS A 147 -15.12 12.69 -0.82
CA LYS A 147 -15.41 13.14 0.54
C LYS A 147 -14.68 12.26 1.54
N THR A 148 -13.99 12.90 2.48
CA THR A 148 -13.37 12.24 3.63
C THR A 148 -13.69 13.04 4.90
N PRO A 149 -13.36 12.54 6.10
CA PRO A 149 -13.52 13.33 7.32
C PRO A 149 -12.70 14.63 7.31
N ALA A 150 -11.64 14.73 6.51
CA ALA A 150 -10.85 15.95 6.35
C ALA A 150 -11.51 17.00 5.45
N GLY A 151 -12.57 16.65 4.69
CA GLY A 151 -13.26 17.59 3.81
C GLY A 151 -13.74 16.98 2.49
N LYS A 152 -14.06 17.85 1.54
CA LYS A 152 -14.48 17.50 0.18
C LYS A 152 -13.43 18.01 -0.80
N PHE A 153 -12.95 17.14 -1.68
CA PHE A 153 -11.81 17.41 -2.55
C PHE A 153 -12.17 17.13 -4.01
N ASN A 154 -11.78 18.04 -4.90
CA ASN A 154 -11.74 17.75 -6.35
C ASN A 154 -10.48 16.92 -6.61
N CYS A 155 -10.66 15.68 -7.07
CA CYS A 155 -9.59 14.72 -7.23
C CYS A 155 -9.37 14.32 -8.69
N VAL A 156 -8.12 14.00 -8.99
CA VAL A 156 -7.80 13.07 -10.07
C VAL A 156 -7.67 11.70 -9.43
N VAL A 157 -8.42 10.73 -9.95
CA VAL A 157 -8.44 9.36 -9.46
C VAL A 157 -7.62 8.51 -10.42
N TYR A 158 -6.66 7.77 -9.88
CA TYR A 158 -5.90 6.76 -10.62
C TYR A 158 -6.43 5.39 -10.22
N THR A 159 -6.77 4.57 -11.22
CA THR A 159 -7.09 3.16 -11.03
C THR A 159 -5.97 2.36 -11.67
N VAL A 160 -5.26 1.57 -10.87
CA VAL A 160 -4.06 0.84 -11.27
C VAL A 160 -4.31 -0.65 -11.06
N THR A 161 -4.23 -1.41 -12.15
CA THR A 161 -4.37 -2.87 -12.15
C THR A 161 -3.02 -3.52 -11.90
N GLY A 162 -3.00 -4.37 -10.89
CA GLY A 162 -1.86 -5.17 -10.49
C GLY A 162 -1.92 -6.63 -10.87
N ASP A 163 -1.00 -7.38 -10.26
CA ASP A 163 -1.02 -8.83 -10.25
C ASP A 163 -2.28 -9.38 -9.56
N ASP A 164 -2.68 -10.59 -9.93
CA ASP A 164 -3.79 -11.35 -9.34
C ASP A 164 -5.11 -10.58 -9.20
N ASP A 165 -5.46 -9.78 -10.21
CA ASP A 165 -6.68 -8.95 -10.24
C ASP A 165 -6.79 -7.95 -9.08
N GLU A 166 -5.65 -7.57 -8.47
CA GLU A 166 -5.61 -6.50 -7.48
C GLU A 166 -5.76 -5.15 -8.17
N ILE A 167 -6.65 -4.31 -7.65
CA ILE A 167 -6.87 -2.95 -8.15
C ILE A 167 -6.58 -1.98 -7.01
N SER A 168 -5.56 -1.14 -7.22
CA SER A 168 -5.25 0.00 -6.38
C SER A 168 -5.92 1.26 -6.91
N THR A 169 -6.62 1.99 -6.05
CA THR A 169 -7.28 3.26 -6.41
C THR A 169 -6.74 4.39 -5.55
N TYR A 170 -6.26 5.45 -6.20
CA TYR A 170 -5.64 6.62 -5.55
C TYR A 170 -6.43 7.88 -5.89
N HIS A 171 -6.90 8.60 -4.89
CA HIS A 171 -7.61 9.86 -5.06
C HIS A 171 -6.67 11.02 -4.68
N PHE A 172 -6.09 11.69 -5.66
CA PHE A 172 -5.20 12.83 -5.45
C PHE A 172 -5.98 14.14 -5.54
N ALA A 173 -6.03 14.89 -4.43
CA ALA A 173 -6.74 16.16 -4.38
C ALA A 173 -5.95 17.26 -5.12
N LYS A 174 -6.53 17.85 -6.16
CA LYS A 174 -5.89 18.83 -7.06
C LYS A 174 -5.29 20.03 -6.32
N GLU A 175 -5.94 20.45 -5.24
CA GLU A 175 -5.55 21.61 -4.42
C GLU A 175 -4.68 21.24 -3.22
N LEU A 176 -4.34 19.96 -3.04
CA LEU A 176 -3.51 19.47 -1.96
C LEU A 176 -2.36 18.59 -2.48
N PRO A 177 -1.33 19.19 -3.13
CA PRO A 177 -0.20 18.43 -3.67
C PRO A 177 0.49 17.57 -2.61
N GLY A 178 0.63 16.28 -2.87
CA GLY A 178 1.20 15.30 -1.95
C GLY A 178 0.45 13.96 -1.98
N PRO A 179 0.35 13.26 -0.82
CA PRO A 179 -0.28 11.94 -0.74
C PRO A 179 -1.79 11.97 -1.06
N PRO A 180 -2.36 10.83 -1.51
CA PRO A 180 -3.77 10.75 -1.85
C PRO A 180 -4.64 10.95 -0.61
N VAL A 181 -5.77 11.64 -0.77
CA VAL A 181 -6.74 11.85 0.32
C VAL A 181 -7.55 10.59 0.63
N LEU A 182 -7.62 9.68 -0.35
CA LEU A 182 -8.17 8.35 -0.20
C LEU A 182 -7.34 7.39 -1.05
N PHE A 183 -6.94 6.27 -0.45
CA PHE A 183 -6.33 5.15 -1.15
C PHE A 183 -7.01 3.87 -0.70
N PHE A 184 -7.30 2.97 -1.61
CA PHE A 184 -7.72 1.63 -1.25
C PHE A 184 -7.26 0.60 -2.28
N VAL A 185 -7.17 -0.63 -1.80
CA VAL A 185 -6.86 -1.82 -2.60
C VAL A 185 -8.09 -2.71 -2.59
N SER A 186 -8.46 -3.23 -3.76
CA SER A 186 -9.54 -4.19 -3.89
C SER A 186 -9.13 -5.40 -4.73
N LYS A 187 -9.67 -6.57 -4.38
CA LYS A 187 -9.50 -7.82 -5.13
C LYS A 187 -10.83 -8.57 -5.15
N GLY A 188 -11.28 -9.01 -6.31
CA GLY A 188 -12.60 -9.64 -6.47
C GLY A 188 -13.75 -8.77 -5.93
N GLY A 189 -13.67 -7.45 -6.11
CA GLY A 189 -14.69 -6.48 -5.64
C GLY A 189 -14.70 -6.20 -4.13
N LYS A 190 -13.82 -6.83 -3.34
CA LYS A 190 -13.70 -6.60 -1.90
C LYS A 190 -12.53 -5.69 -1.59
N ARG A 191 -12.73 -4.69 -0.72
CA ARG A 191 -11.64 -3.83 -0.23
C ARG A 191 -10.79 -4.60 0.78
N LEU A 192 -9.50 -4.73 0.48
CA LEU A 192 -8.51 -5.37 1.36
C LEU A 192 -7.94 -4.36 2.35
N ARG A 193 -7.69 -3.14 1.88
CA ARG A 193 -7.11 -2.05 2.66
C ARG A 193 -7.71 -0.71 2.23
N THR A 194 -7.87 0.22 3.15
CA THR A 194 -8.29 1.60 2.88
C THR A 194 -7.53 2.56 3.79
N ASN A 195 -6.87 3.56 3.22
CA ASN A 195 -6.30 4.71 3.92
C ASN A 195 -7.18 5.93 3.61
N THR A 196 -7.89 6.45 4.60
CA THR A 196 -8.75 7.64 4.46
C THR A 196 -8.14 8.82 5.21
N LEU A 197 -7.94 9.95 4.53
CA LEU A 197 -7.46 11.18 5.18
C LEU A 197 -8.53 11.68 6.16
N ILE A 198 -8.18 11.73 7.45
CA ILE A 198 -9.06 12.21 8.51
C ILE A 198 -8.80 13.67 8.89
N ALA A 199 -7.55 14.13 8.74
CA ALA A 199 -7.20 15.53 8.93
C ALA A 199 -5.92 15.88 8.16
N HIS A 200 -5.82 17.13 7.70
CA HIS A 200 -4.61 17.72 7.16
C HIS A 200 -4.29 19.02 7.92
N ILE A 201 -3.02 19.20 8.26
CA ILE A 201 -2.49 20.40 8.90
C ILE A 201 -1.41 20.96 7.96
N PRO A 202 -1.53 22.21 7.48
CA PRO A 202 -0.68 22.74 6.40
C PRO A 202 0.80 22.94 6.75
N GLY A 203 1.15 23.05 8.03
CA GLY A 203 2.50 23.41 8.47
C GLY A 203 2.73 24.92 8.51
N LYS A 204 3.94 25.34 8.87
CA LYS A 204 4.37 26.74 8.96
C LYS A 204 5.67 26.96 8.18
#